data_AF-A0AAV3GRZ2-F1
#
_entry.id   AF-A0AAV3GRZ2-F1
#
_cell.length_a   1.000
_cell.length_b   1.000
_cell.length_c   1.000
_cell.angle_alpha   90.00
_cell.angle_beta   90.00
_cell.angle_gamma   90.00
#
_symmetry.space_group_name_H-M   'P 1'
#
loop_
_entity.id
_entity.type
_entity.pdbx_description
1 polymer ?
#
loop_
_entity_poly.entity_id
_entity_poly.type
_entity_poly.pdbx_seq_one_letter_code
_entity_poly.pdbx_strand_id
1 'polypeptide(L)' 'VAAEAGEKDFDQDQPLKAVNPHLIAKGYEIENRGFTDYVLYVDDLVKA' A
#
# COMPACT_ATOMS: atom_id res chain seq x y z
N VAL A 1 6.27 -16.59 13.57
CA VAL A 1 5.91 -15.49 14.49
C VAL A 1 5.59 -14.29 13.60
N ALA A 2 4.34 -13.85 13.54
CA ALA A 2 4.01 -12.63 12.81
C ALA A 2 4.69 -11.47 13.56
N ALA A 3 5.54 -10.71 12.87
CA ALA A 3 6.19 -9.55 13.47
C ALA A 3 5.09 -8.58 13.90
N GLU A 4 5.11 -8.19 15.18
CA GLU A 4 4.27 -7.11 15.70
C GLU A 4 4.63 -5.86 14.89
N ALA A 5 3.77 -5.49 13.94
CA ALA A 5 3.90 -4.22 13.24
C ALA A 5 3.66 -3.13 14.29
N GLY A 6 4.74 -2.62 14.89
CA GLY A 6 4.67 -1.54 15.86
C GLY A 6 3.94 -0.34 15.25
N GLU A 7 3.19 0.39 16.08
CA GLU A 7 2.53 1.62 15.65
C GLU A 7 3.57 2.61 15.12
N LYS A 8 3.34 3.13 13.91
CA LYS A 8 4.18 4.16 13.30
C LYS A 8 3.36 5.43 13.14
N ASP A 9 3.80 6.46 13.84
CA ASP A 9 3.24 7.81 13.73
C ASP A 9 4.01 8.58 12.65
N PHE A 10 3.28 9.05 11.63
CA PHE A 10 3.79 9.83 10.52
C PHE A 10 2.97 11.11 10.40
N ASP A 11 3.66 12.23 10.16
CA ASP A 11 2.97 13.48 9.84
C ASP A 11 2.22 13.35 8.50
N GLN A 12 1.13 14.09 8.37
CA GLN A 12 0.42 14.22 7.10
C GLN A 12 1.39 14.77 6.04
N ASP A 13 1.38 14.15 4.85
CA ASP A 13 2.28 14.47 3.72
C ASP A 13 3.78 14.26 3.96
N GLN A 14 4.17 13.54 5.02
CA GLN A 14 5.57 13.16 5.24
C GLN A 14 6.08 12.23 4.12
N PRO A 15 7.24 12.51 3.51
CA PRO A 15 7.83 11.61 2.52
C PRO A 15 8.33 10.32 3.19
N LEU A 16 7.82 9.19 2.70
CA LEU A 16 8.19 7.85 3.15
C LEU A 16 8.72 7.02 1.98
N LYS A 17 9.52 6.01 2.31
CA LYS A 17 10.00 4.97 1.40
C LYS A 17 9.33 3.64 1.75
N ALA A 18 8.80 2.98 0.72
CA ALA A 18 8.28 1.63 0.82
C ALA A 18 9.40 0.60 0.72
N VAL A 19 9.44 -0.35 1.65
CA VAL A 19 10.36 -1.49 1.64
C VAL A 19 9.66 -2.68 0.98
N ASN A 20 10.31 -3.28 -0.02
CA ASN A 20 9.79 -4.37 -0.85
C ASN A 20 8.37 -4.12 -1.42
N PRO A 21 8.17 -3.05 -2.21
CA PRO A 21 6.86 -2.74 -2.77
C PRO A 21 6.40 -3.81 -3.78
N HIS A 22 5.17 -4.27 -3.63
CA HIS A 22 4.50 -5.17 -4.56
C HIS A 22 3.14 -4.61 -4.96
N LEU A 23 3.01 -4.20 -6.21
CA LEU A 23 1.78 -3.61 -6.75
C LEU A 23 0.91 -4.68 -7.40
N ILE A 24 -0.35 -4.78 -6.95
CA ILE A 24 -1.37 -5.63 -7.57
C ILE A 24 -2.45 -4.71 -8.15
N ALA A 25 -2.78 -4.96 -9.42
CA ALA A 25 -3.92 -4.35 -10.10
C ALA A 25 -5.03 -5.38 -10.25
N LYS A 26 -6.23 -5.09 -9.73
CA LYS A 26 -7.42 -5.92 -9.89
C LYS A 26 -8.44 -5.19 -10.76
N GLY A 27 -8.63 -5.69 -11.97
CA GLY A 27 -9.69 -5.22 -12.86
C GLY A 27 -11.04 -5.83 -12.48
N TYR A 28 -12.08 -5.01 -12.45
CA TYR A 28 -13.46 -5.45 -12.29
C TYR A 28 -14.40 -4.56 -13.11
N GLU A 29 -15.60 -5.05 -13.36
CA GLU A 29 -16.61 -4.33 -14.12
C GLU A 29 -17.85 -4.12 -13.25
N ILE A 30 -18.41 -2.92 -13.29
CA ILE A 30 -19.73 -2.61 -12.74
C ILE A 30 -20.51 -1.92 -13.85
N GLU A 31 -21.68 -2.47 -14.21
CA GLU A 31 -22.59 -1.87 -15.19
C GLU A 31 -21.94 -1.48 -16.53
N ASN A 32 -21.16 -2.39 -17.15
CA ASN A 32 -20.38 -2.13 -18.38
C ASN A 32 -19.31 -1.03 -18.26
N ARG A 33 -18.96 -0.60 -17.03
CA ARG A 33 -17.84 0.29 -16.77
C ARG A 33 -16.71 -0.48 -16.11
N GLY A 34 -15.53 -0.42 -16.73
CA GLY A 34 -14.31 -1.01 -16.17
C GLY A 34 -13.72 -0.14 -15.06
N PHE A 35 -13.32 -0.81 -13.98
CA PHE A 35 -12.61 -0.24 -12.84
C PHE A 35 -11.33 -1.04 -12.60
N THR A 36 -10.37 -0.43 -11.92
CA THR A 36 -9.14 -1.11 -11.51
C THR A 36 -8.75 -0.63 -10.14
N ASP A 37 -8.76 -1.54 -9.18
CA ASP A 37 -8.24 -1.28 -7.85
C ASP A 37 -6.74 -1.57 -7.84
N TYR A 38 -5.96 -0.61 -7.37
CA TYR A 38 -4.53 -0.76 -7.15
C TYR A 38 -4.28 -0.95 -5.67
N VAL A 39 -3.65 -2.06 -5.30
CA VAL A 39 -3.23 -2.35 -3.93
C VAL A 39 -1.71 -2.47 -3.92
N LEU A 40 -1.07 -1.61 -3.14
CA LEU A 40 0.37 -1.66 -2.89
C LEU A 40 0.63 -2.37 -1.57
N TYR A 41 1.22 -3.55 -1.64
CA TYR A 41 1.74 -4.25 -0.47
C TYR A 41 3.19 -3.81 -0.23
N VAL A 42 3.53 -3.62 1.04
CA VAL A 42 4.88 -3.25 1.48
C VAL A 42 5.20 -4.05 2.73
N ASP A 43 6.46 -4.45 2.89
CA ASP A 43 6.92 -5.09 4.12
C ASP A 43 7.10 -4.05 5.24
N ASP A 44 7.53 -2.84 4.88
CA ASP A 44 7.68 -1.74 5.82
C ASP A 44 7.59 -0.35 5.17
N LEU A 45 7.31 0.67 5.99
CA LEU A 45 7.37 2.09 5.65
C LEU A 45 8.42 2.78 6.52
N VAL A 46 9.42 3.40 5.89
CA VAL A 46 10.51 4.12 6.58
C VAL A 46 10.57 5.57 6.11
N LYS A 47 11.08 6.47 6.97
CA LYS A 47 11.31 7.87 6.59
C LYS A 47 12.27 7.94 5.39
N ALA A 48 11.99 8.83 4.44
CA ALA A 48 12.79 8.99 3.24
C ALA A 48 14.22 9.49 3.51
#